data_AF-A0A9N9AMG8-F1
#
_entry.id   AF-A0A9N9AMG8-F1
#
_cell.length_a   1.000
_cell.length_b   1.000
_cell.length_c   1.000
_cell.angle_alpha   90.00
_cell.angle_beta   90.00
_cell.angle_gamma   90.00
#
_symmetry.space_group_name_H-M   'P 1'
#
loop_
_entity.id
_entity.type
_entity.pdbx_description
1 polymer ?
#
loop_
_entity_poly.entity_id
_entity_poly.type
_entity_poly.pdbx_seq_one_letter_code
_entity_poly.pdbx_strand_id
1 'polypeptide(L)'
;MELRTLTPFMIHVIFENKRNDVLFAWIFHNCDASRKDYIRELMEHTEVHAYGNCLHNQDTPDEMLKKYGLEHMICDGEVYYALLVDAILIYLGASDIDDYVPSGSVIKVTDYENITALVEHTEMIANNKTLYEGYFA
;
A
#
# COMPACT_ATOMS: atom_id res chain seq x y z
N MET A 1 7.32 -34.17 16.18
CA MET A 1 5.86 -34.11 15.97
C MET A 1 5.40 -32.78 16.56
N GLU A 2 5.65 -31.72 15.80
CA GLU A 2 4.60 -30.90 15.18
C GLU A 2 3.99 -29.88 16.15
N LEU A 3 4.62 -28.71 16.21
CA LEU A 3 3.87 -27.46 16.18
C LEU A 3 4.06 -26.92 14.76
N ARG A 4 3.23 -27.41 13.83
CA ARG A 4 2.99 -26.73 12.56
C ARG A 4 2.40 -25.38 12.92
N THR A 5 3.24 -24.36 12.86
CA THR A 5 2.86 -22.96 12.99
C THR A 5 1.75 -22.67 11.99
N LEU A 6 0.59 -22.31 12.51
CA LEU A 6 -0.48 -21.70 11.72
C LEU A 6 0.08 -20.40 11.13
N THR A 7 0.36 -20.38 9.82
CA THR A 7 0.08 -19.28 8.86
C THR A 7 0.81 -19.52 7.52
N PRO A 8 0.20 -20.23 6.55
CA PRO A 8 0.76 -20.35 5.19
C PRO A 8 0.54 -19.11 4.30
N PHE A 9 -0.13 -18.06 4.80
CA PHE A 9 -0.70 -16.99 3.96
C PHE A 9 -0.16 -15.58 4.23
N MET A 10 0.66 -15.36 5.27
CA MET A 10 1.24 -14.04 5.52
C MET A 10 2.64 -13.99 4.88
N ILE A 11 2.76 -13.27 3.77
CA ILE A 11 4.04 -13.13 3.05
C ILE A 11 4.79 -11.99 3.71
N HIS A 12 5.52 -12.29 4.78
CA HIS A 12 6.45 -11.32 5.34
C HIS A 12 7.66 -11.18 4.41
N VAL A 13 7.88 -9.97 3.88
CA VAL A 13 9.05 -9.65 3.06
C VAL A 13 9.99 -8.86 3.96
N ILE A 14 11.18 -9.41 4.24
CA ILE A 14 12.17 -8.69 5.07
C ILE A 14 12.53 -7.34 4.41
N PHE A 15 12.76 -6.31 5.24
CA PHE A 15 13.00 -4.93 4.80
C PHE A 15 14.06 -4.84 3.69
N GLU A 16 15.17 -5.57 3.80
CA GLU A 16 16.27 -5.51 2.81
C GLU A 16 15.91 -6.09 1.43
N ASN A 17 14.83 -6.87 1.36
CA ASN A 17 14.31 -7.44 0.11
C ASN A 17 13.13 -6.65 -0.44
N LYS A 18 12.71 -5.56 0.22
CA LYS A 18 11.65 -4.69 -0.29
C LYS A 18 12.16 -3.96 -1.52
N ARG A 19 11.27 -3.86 -2.50
CA ARG A 19 11.43 -2.99 -3.66
C ARG A 19 11.57 -1.54 -3.18
N ASN A 20 12.53 -0.79 -3.73
CA ASN A 20 12.83 0.59 -3.31
C ASN A 20 13.05 1.57 -4.49
N ASP A 21 12.82 1.13 -5.73
CA ASP A 21 12.91 1.97 -6.93
C ASP A 21 11.66 2.84 -7.13
N VAL A 22 10.52 2.46 -6.56
CA VAL A 22 9.28 3.24 -6.61
C VAL A 22 8.59 3.23 -5.25
N LEU A 23 8.15 4.41 -4.81
CA LEU A 23 7.62 4.63 -3.47
C LEU A 23 6.14 4.27 -3.34
N PHE A 24 5.36 4.49 -4.40
CA PHE A 24 3.91 4.32 -4.39
C PHE A 24 3.44 3.32 -5.45
N ALA A 25 2.53 2.43 -5.04
CA ALA A 25 1.79 1.54 -5.93
C ALA A 25 0.28 1.86 -5.85
N TRP A 26 -0.34 2.09 -7.01
CA TRP A 26 -1.78 2.27 -7.16
C TRP A 26 -2.40 1.03 -7.81
N ILE A 27 -3.18 0.27 -7.03
CA ILE A 27 -3.74 -1.03 -7.46
C ILE A 27 -5.28 -1.00 -7.64
N PHE A 28 -5.91 0.15 -7.44
CA PHE A 28 -7.36 0.26 -7.50
C PHE A 28 -7.86 0.30 -8.95
N HIS A 29 -8.90 -0.50 -9.22
CA HIS A 29 -9.64 -0.49 -10.48
C HIS A 29 -10.92 0.37 -10.41
N ASN A 30 -11.27 0.96 -9.25
CA ASN A 30 -12.41 1.86 -9.13
C ASN A 30 -12.02 3.24 -9.65
N CYS A 31 -12.68 3.68 -10.71
CA CYS A 31 -12.36 4.93 -11.40
C CYS A 31 -13.13 6.14 -10.85
N ASP A 32 -13.47 6.18 -9.56
CA ASP A 32 -14.05 7.35 -8.90
C ASP A 32 -13.21 8.61 -9.17
N ALA A 33 -13.88 9.73 -9.44
CA ALA A 33 -13.20 10.97 -9.84
C ALA A 33 -12.31 11.52 -8.72
N SER A 34 -12.82 11.59 -7.49
CA SER A 34 -12.13 12.21 -6.36
C SER A 34 -10.82 11.49 -6.02
N ARG A 35 -10.83 10.15 -6.03
CA ARG A 35 -9.62 9.35 -5.79
C ARG A 35 -8.61 9.50 -6.92
N LYS A 36 -9.06 9.50 -8.18
CA LYS A 36 -8.16 9.68 -9.33
C LYS A 36 -7.49 11.04 -9.35
N ASP A 37 -8.20 12.10 -8.96
CA ASP A 37 -7.64 13.45 -8.96
C ASP A 37 -6.52 13.56 -7.92
N TYR A 38 -6.69 12.97 -6.74
CA TYR A 38 -5.63 12.87 -5.74
C TYR A 38 -4.40 12.10 -6.26
N ILE A 39 -4.61 10.96 -6.92
CA ILE A 39 -3.51 10.16 -7.47
C ILE A 39 -2.80 10.89 -8.63
N ARG A 40 -3.52 11.67 -9.44
CA ARG A 40 -2.89 12.49 -10.49
C ARG A 40 -2.01 13.58 -9.88
N GLU A 41 -2.49 14.27 -8.85
CA GLU A 41 -1.70 15.26 -8.13
C GLU A 41 -0.47 14.61 -7.49
N LEU A 42 -0.61 13.42 -6.91
CA LEU A 42 0.52 12.63 -6.39
C LEU A 42 1.55 12.30 -7.47
N MET A 43 1.09 11.89 -8.67
CA MET A 43 1.96 11.61 -9.83
C MET A 43 2.74 12.84 -10.33
N GLU A 44 2.31 14.07 -9.99
CA GLU A 44 3.08 15.28 -10.28
C GLU A 44 4.27 15.48 -9.32
N HIS A 45 4.24 14.83 -8.15
CA HIS A 45 5.20 15.00 -7.07
C HIS A 45 6.17 13.82 -6.91
N THR A 46 5.77 12.63 -7.35
CA THR A 46 6.56 11.40 -7.20
C THR A 46 6.14 10.35 -8.24
N GLU A 47 7.02 9.40 -8.52
CA GLU A 47 6.69 8.27 -9.39
C GLU A 47 5.69 7.34 -8.71
N VAL A 48 4.59 7.05 -9.41
CA VAL A 48 3.55 6.12 -8.96
C VAL A 48 3.39 5.03 -9.99
N HIS A 49 3.60 3.78 -9.57
CA HIS A 49 3.31 2.61 -10.38
C HIS A 49 1.84 2.23 -10.23
N ALA A 50 1.07 2.37 -11.30
CA ALA A 50 -0.37 2.14 -11.35
C ALA A 50 -0.70 0.90 -12.18
N TYR A 51 -1.21 -0.12 -11.48
CA TYR A 51 -1.50 -1.46 -12.00
C TYR A 51 -2.98 -1.70 -12.27
N GLY A 52 -3.87 -0.92 -11.63
CA GLY A 52 -5.32 -1.07 -11.81
C GLY A 52 -5.80 -0.61 -13.20
N ASN A 53 -7.10 -0.78 -13.49
CA ASN A 53 -7.70 -0.37 -14.77
C ASN A 53 -7.75 1.16 -14.97
N CYS A 54 -7.62 1.94 -13.89
CA CYS A 54 -7.67 3.39 -13.90
C CYS A 54 -6.28 3.95 -13.68
N LEU A 55 -5.90 4.98 -14.45
CA LEU A 55 -4.55 5.57 -14.40
C LEU A 55 -3.44 4.53 -14.67
N HIS A 56 -3.76 3.44 -15.37
CA HIS A 56 -2.85 2.36 -15.67
C HIS A 56 -1.59 2.85 -16.39
N ASN A 57 -0.42 2.56 -15.84
CA ASN A 57 0.87 2.88 -16.45
C ASN A 57 1.91 1.76 -16.32
N GLN A 58 1.58 0.66 -15.62
CA GLN A 58 2.45 -0.49 -15.43
C GLN A 58 1.63 -1.78 -15.52
N ASP A 59 2.10 -2.72 -16.32
CA ASP A 59 1.56 -4.08 -16.31
C ASP A 59 1.91 -4.77 -15.00
N THR A 60 0.96 -5.53 -14.45
CA THR A 60 1.22 -6.30 -13.22
C THR A 60 2.21 -7.43 -13.55
N PRO A 61 3.36 -7.54 -12.87
CA PRO A 61 4.32 -8.60 -13.16
C PRO A 61 3.70 -9.98 -12.99
N ASP A 62 3.95 -10.90 -13.94
CA ASP A 62 3.45 -12.28 -13.90
C ASP A 62 3.72 -13.00 -12.58
N GLU A 63 4.86 -12.70 -11.94
CA GLU A 63 5.21 -13.27 -10.65
C GLU A 63 4.29 -12.77 -9.54
N MET A 64 3.86 -11.50 -9.57
CA MET A 64 2.86 -10.96 -8.65
C MET A 64 1.50 -11.64 -8.86
N LEU A 65 1.09 -11.81 -10.13
CA LEU A 65 -0.15 -12.51 -10.48
C LEU A 65 -0.14 -13.97 -9.97
N LYS A 66 0.97 -14.68 -10.15
CA LYS A 66 1.13 -16.09 -9.76
C LYS A 66 1.34 -16.29 -8.25
N LYS A 67 2.10 -15.41 -7.60
CA LYS A 67 2.47 -15.52 -6.17
C LYS A 67 1.34 -15.08 -5.24
N TYR A 68 0.58 -14.06 -5.64
CA TYR A 68 -0.50 -13.49 -4.84
C TYR A 68 -1.90 -13.88 -5.33
N GLY A 69 -2.01 -14.69 -6.41
CA GLY A 69 -3.29 -15.15 -6.94
C GLY A 69 -4.18 -14.01 -7.41
N LEU A 70 -3.58 -12.97 -7.99
CA LEU A 70 -4.25 -11.72 -8.35
C LEU A 70 -4.94 -11.85 -9.71
N GLU A 71 -6.03 -12.61 -9.78
CA GLU A 71 -6.98 -12.48 -10.89
C GLU A 71 -8.15 -11.53 -10.56
N HIS A 72 -8.35 -11.11 -9.30
CA HIS A 72 -9.25 -10.02 -8.88
C HIS A 72 -8.65 -9.33 -7.62
N MET A 73 -8.78 -8.02 -7.35
CA MET A 73 -9.96 -7.39 -6.73
C MET A 73 -9.82 -5.84 -6.58
N ILE A 74 -10.96 -5.14 -6.60
CA ILE A 74 -11.26 -3.91 -5.83
C ILE A 74 -12.33 -4.30 -4.82
N CYS A 75 -12.38 -3.72 -3.63
CA CYS A 75 -13.54 -3.64 -2.77
C CYS A 75 -13.43 -2.53 -1.72
N ASP A 76 -14.57 -1.89 -1.49
CA ASP A 76 -14.93 -1.38 -0.16
C ASP A 76 -14.67 -2.51 0.87
N GLY A 77 -13.62 -2.39 1.70
CA GLY A 77 -13.18 -3.44 2.64
C GLY A 77 -11.76 -4.00 2.46
N GLU A 78 -10.96 -3.46 1.52
CA GLU A 78 -9.62 -3.96 1.15
C GLU A 78 -8.43 -3.57 2.05
N VAL A 79 -8.70 -2.97 3.20
CA VAL A 79 -7.68 -2.60 4.20
C VAL A 79 -6.75 -3.78 4.53
N TYR A 80 -7.31 -4.99 4.56
CA TYR A 80 -6.58 -6.21 4.88
C TYR A 80 -5.61 -6.65 3.79
N TYR A 81 -5.82 -6.33 2.51
CA TYR A 81 -4.94 -6.82 1.44
C TYR A 81 -3.57 -6.15 1.47
N ALA A 82 -3.51 -4.83 1.72
CA ALA A 82 -2.24 -4.13 1.93
C ALA A 82 -1.46 -4.74 3.11
N LEU A 83 -2.16 -5.01 4.21
CA LEU A 83 -1.58 -5.68 5.38
C LEU A 83 -1.13 -7.12 5.10
N LEU A 84 -1.87 -7.87 4.26
CA LEU A 84 -1.55 -9.25 3.90
C LEU A 84 -0.32 -9.38 2.99
N VAL A 85 -0.05 -8.37 2.14
CA VAL A 85 1.13 -8.33 1.27
C VAL A 85 2.32 -7.61 1.92
N ASP A 86 2.24 -7.35 3.22
CA ASP A 86 3.29 -6.70 4.02
C ASP A 86 3.62 -5.29 3.46
N ALA A 87 2.61 -4.56 3.01
CA ALA A 87 2.74 -3.19 2.52
C ALA A 87 2.11 -2.19 3.50
N ILE A 88 2.66 -0.98 3.57
CA ILE A 88 2.07 0.12 4.34
C ILE A 88 0.90 0.69 3.54
N LEU A 89 -0.27 0.78 4.17
CA LEU A 89 -1.47 1.32 3.53
C LEU A 89 -1.49 2.85 3.61
N ILE A 90 -1.47 3.50 2.44
CA ILE A 90 -1.78 4.93 2.29
C ILE A 90 -3.29 5.08 2.11
N TYR A 91 -3.98 5.55 3.14
CA TYR A 91 -5.43 5.52 3.24
C TYR A 91 -6.06 6.87 2.87
N LEU A 92 -6.96 6.83 1.87
CA LEU A 92 -7.85 7.91 1.48
C LEU A 92 -9.30 7.42 1.57
N GLY A 93 -10.00 7.80 2.64
CA GLY A 93 -11.35 7.31 2.92
C GLY A 93 -11.98 7.92 4.17
N ALA A 94 -12.77 7.12 4.87
CA ALA A 94 -13.51 7.53 6.05
C ALA A 94 -12.60 7.76 7.27
N SER A 95 -12.94 8.73 8.11
CA SER A 95 -12.11 9.13 9.25
C SER A 95 -12.01 8.09 10.37
N ASP A 96 -12.89 7.08 10.37
CA ASP A 96 -13.00 6.04 11.39
C ASP A 96 -12.16 4.78 11.08
N ILE A 97 -11.25 4.85 10.12
CA ILE A 97 -10.39 3.71 9.74
C ILE A 97 -9.61 3.11 10.92
N ASP A 98 -9.23 3.94 11.90
CA ASP A 98 -8.48 3.53 13.09
C ASP A 98 -9.25 2.52 13.96
N ASP A 99 -10.58 2.45 13.83
CA ASP A 99 -11.42 1.47 14.54
C ASP A 99 -11.34 0.06 13.93
N TYR A 100 -10.80 -0.08 12.71
CA TYR A 100 -10.78 -1.32 11.93
C TYR A 100 -9.39 -1.89 11.69
N VAL A 101 -8.33 -1.17 12.08
CA VAL A 101 -6.92 -1.54 11.86
C VAL A 101 -6.12 -1.54 13.16
N PRO A 102 -4.99 -2.26 13.22
CA PRO A 102 -4.04 -2.08 14.30
C PRO A 102 -3.60 -0.61 14.42
N SER A 103 -3.47 -0.13 15.66
CA SER A 103 -3.07 1.24 15.93
C SER A 103 -1.73 1.57 15.28
N GLY A 104 -1.69 2.59 14.42
CA GLY A 104 -0.47 3.05 13.76
C GLY A 104 -0.06 2.23 12.52
N SER A 105 -0.90 1.32 12.02
CA SER A 105 -0.58 0.50 10.84
C SER A 105 -0.95 1.15 9.50
N VAL A 106 -1.48 2.37 9.50
CA VAL A 106 -1.95 3.08 8.30
C VAL A 106 -1.45 4.53 8.27
N ILE A 107 -1.22 5.04 7.06
CA ILE A 107 -0.89 6.44 6.81
C ILE A 107 -2.13 7.10 6.20
N LYS A 108 -2.79 8.00 6.92
CA LYS A 108 -3.98 8.69 6.39
C LYS A 108 -3.54 9.94 5.65
N VAL A 109 -3.99 10.10 4.40
CA VAL A 109 -3.64 11.30 3.61
C VAL A 109 -4.17 12.60 4.22
N THR A 110 -5.22 12.51 5.04
CA THR A 110 -5.81 13.64 5.78
C THR A 110 -4.94 14.15 6.92
N ASP A 111 -3.90 13.41 7.33
CA ASP A 111 -2.98 13.81 8.40
C ASP A 111 -1.89 14.78 7.92
N TYR A 112 -1.87 15.10 6.61
CA TYR A 112 -0.87 15.94 5.97
C TYR A 112 -1.48 17.21 5.40
N GLU A 113 -0.73 18.32 5.48
CA GLU A 113 -1.16 19.61 4.94
C GLU A 113 -1.22 19.62 3.41
N ASN A 114 -0.32 18.88 2.76
CA ASN A 114 -0.21 18.80 1.30
C ASN A 114 0.51 17.50 0.87
N ILE A 115 0.50 17.23 -0.45
CA ILE A 115 1.12 16.04 -1.03
C ILE A 115 2.63 16.01 -0.82
N THR A 116 3.33 17.14 -0.86
CA THR A 116 4.78 17.20 -0.60
C THR A 116 5.12 16.64 0.78
N ALA A 117 4.38 17.04 1.82
CA ALA A 117 4.58 16.54 3.18
C ALA A 117 4.32 15.02 3.31
N LEU A 118 3.34 14.50 2.56
CA LEU A 118 3.08 13.06 2.50
C LEU A 118 4.28 12.34 1.86
N VAL A 119 4.75 12.81 0.70
CA VAL A 119 5.87 12.22 -0.04
C VAL A 119 7.13 12.22 0.81
N GLU A 120 7.50 13.35 1.41
CA GLU A 120 8.68 13.47 2.29
C GLU A 120 8.62 12.49 3.47
N HIS A 121 7.47 12.33 4.12
CA HIS A 121 7.33 11.37 5.21
C HIS A 121 7.44 9.92 4.70
N THR A 122 6.81 9.59 3.58
CA THR A 122 6.91 8.23 3.01
C THR A 122 8.33 7.89 2.56
N GLU A 123 9.09 8.85 2.03
CA GLU A 123 10.50 8.69 1.71
C GLU A 123 11.33 8.42 2.98
N MET A 124 11.09 9.16 4.06
CA MET A 124 11.74 8.92 5.34
C MET A 124 11.48 7.49 5.86
N ILE A 125 10.24 7.00 5.74
CA ILE A 125 9.86 5.65 6.15
C ILE A 125 10.54 4.60 5.27
N ALA A 126 10.51 4.77 3.94
CA ALA A 126 11.11 3.83 3.00
C ALA A 126 12.63 3.67 3.18
N ASN A 127 13.31 4.70 3.71
CA ASN A 127 14.74 4.69 3.96
C ASN A 127 15.12 4.36 5.41
N ASN A 128 14.16 4.04 6.27
CA ASN A 128 14.41 3.75 7.69
C ASN A 128 13.68 2.49 8.13
N LYS A 129 14.46 1.41 8.29
CA LYS A 129 13.98 0.10 8.73
C LYS A 129 13.14 0.16 9.99
N THR A 130 13.60 0.87 11.02
CA THR A 130 12.89 0.96 12.30
C THR A 130 11.55 1.66 12.16
N LEU A 131 11.48 2.72 11.34
CA LEU A 131 10.20 3.38 11.06
C LEU A 131 9.27 2.49 10.25
N TYR A 132 9.77 1.84 9.19
CA TYR A 132 8.99 0.94 8.34
C TYR A 132 8.42 -0.24 9.13
N GLU A 133 9.27 -0.94 9.89
CA GLU A 133 8.86 -2.11 10.69
C GLU A 133 7.85 -1.74 11.80
N GLY A 134 7.84 -0.48 12.25
CA GLY A 134 6.87 0.04 13.21
C GLY A 134 5.41 -0.01 12.74
N TYR A 135 5.16 -0.09 11.43
CA TYR A 135 3.81 -0.20 10.85
C TYR A 135 3.23 -1.63 10.92
N PHE A 136 4.04 -2.63 11.29
CA PHE A 136 3.65 -4.05 11.31
C PHE A 136 3.68 -4.67 12.71
N ALA A 137 3.81 -3.85 13.75
CA ALA A 137 3.99 -4.26 15.15
C ALA A 137 2.67 -4.55 15.89
#